data_AF-A0AAN9G438-F1
#
_entry.id   AF-A0AAN9G438-F1
#
_cell.length_a   1.000
_cell.length_b   1.000
_cell.length_c   1.000
_cell.angle_alpha   90.00
_cell.angle_beta   90.00
_cell.angle_gamma   90.00
#
_symmetry.space_group_name_H-M   'P 1'
#
loop_
_entity.id
_entity.type
_entity.pdbx_description
1 polymer ?
#
loop_
_entity_poly.entity_id
_entity_poly.type
_entity_poly.pdbx_seq_one_letter_code
_entity_poly.pdbx_strand_id
1 'polypeptide(L)'
;MSSYNDLSKYYGDFQFLKEMKTVAFEEILRMKAECKDPDFWNSQVKRGFHTETDDGRDMRVILPNGFRAVSDLLPKTESLEPKELHNLEKGVTDNLSRKEIHFVGFVGTKLDASLSRKDVVNEMIGLDNVLVTELAEIDGMLAYVSGERVKGGDYTNLVLFRDRGVAEELLKSSNHGKAVNALAPEVFSDVHIHSGVLQDGLTSSFFVLRRTIFLCFTVPPEDPRRRRVQMWRACRKESDVVKVLPRPPLPDSLLLGLGSQDGPLVKLDQCFTFDVVRLGSQHHHHLHTVVHRG
;
A
#
# COMPACT_ATOMS: atom_id res chain seq x y z
N MET A 1 -27.41 -12.90 0.84
CA MET A 1 -26.71 -11.69 1.35
C MET A 1 -26.15 -12.00 2.74
N SER A 2 -24.85 -12.31 2.88
CA SER A 2 -24.06 -12.29 4.14
C SER A 2 -22.86 -13.24 4.04
N SER A 3 -21.74 -12.81 3.45
CA SER A 3 -20.42 -13.44 3.69
C SER A 3 -19.23 -12.47 3.56
N TYR A 4 -19.43 -11.18 3.29
CA TYR A 4 -18.34 -10.25 2.94
C TYR A 4 -17.71 -9.49 4.13
N ASN A 5 -18.07 -9.87 5.37
CA ASN A 5 -17.36 -9.52 6.60
C ASN A 5 -16.39 -10.63 7.02
N ASP A 6 -15.93 -11.45 6.06
CA ASP A 6 -15.00 -12.53 6.34
C ASP A 6 -13.62 -11.96 6.69
N LEU A 7 -13.48 -11.59 7.96
CA LEU A 7 -12.23 -11.14 8.59
C LEU A 7 -11.07 -12.10 8.32
N SER A 8 -11.34 -13.37 8.02
CA SER A 8 -10.31 -14.36 7.70
C SER A 8 -9.57 -14.04 6.39
N LYS A 9 -10.28 -13.53 5.37
CA LYS A 9 -9.64 -13.11 4.10
C LYS A 9 -8.66 -11.95 4.32
N TYR A 10 -9.04 -10.99 5.16
CA TYR A 10 -8.17 -9.86 5.53
C TYR A 10 -6.94 -10.32 6.28
N TYR A 11 -7.11 -11.27 7.20
CA TYR A 11 -5.98 -11.80 7.95
C TYR A 11 -4.95 -12.43 7.00
N GLY A 12 -5.42 -13.19 6.00
CA GLY A 12 -4.57 -13.72 4.94
C GLY A 12 -3.78 -12.64 4.21
N ASP A 13 -4.44 -11.57 3.77
CA ASP A 13 -3.79 -10.47 3.05
C ASP A 13 -2.65 -9.82 3.87
N PHE A 14 -2.92 -9.53 5.15
CA PHE A 14 -1.92 -8.89 6.02
C PHE A 14 -0.78 -9.82 6.45
N GLN A 15 -0.98 -11.14 6.49
CA GLN A 15 0.13 -12.08 6.71
C GLN A 15 1.16 -11.97 5.59
N PHE A 16 0.70 -11.95 4.32
CA PHE A 16 1.60 -11.79 3.18
C PHE A 16 2.23 -10.40 3.11
N LEU A 17 1.48 -9.33 3.39
CA LEU A 17 2.07 -7.98 3.44
C LEU A 17 3.11 -7.85 4.56
N LYS A 18 2.88 -8.51 5.71
CA LYS A 18 3.85 -8.57 6.81
C LYS A 18 5.11 -9.32 6.39
N GLU A 19 4.96 -10.48 5.74
CA GLU A 19 6.07 -11.25 5.18
C GLU A 19 6.90 -10.40 4.20
N MET A 20 6.26 -9.77 3.21
CA MET A 20 6.97 -8.91 2.24
C MET A 20 7.72 -7.75 2.90
N LYS A 21 7.12 -7.13 3.92
CA LYS A 21 7.78 -6.08 4.70
C LYS A 21 9.00 -6.65 5.46
N THR A 22 8.87 -7.82 6.06
CA THR A 22 9.98 -8.51 6.76
C THR A 22 11.11 -8.83 5.81
N VAL A 23 10.82 -9.46 4.67
CA VAL A 23 11.81 -9.78 3.63
C VAL A 23 12.55 -8.51 3.18
N ALA A 24 11.82 -7.44 2.85
CA ALA A 24 12.46 -6.18 2.48
C ALA A 24 13.34 -5.63 3.61
N PHE A 25 12.87 -5.66 4.86
CA PHE A 25 13.62 -5.16 6.01
C PHE A 25 14.91 -5.95 6.25
N GLU A 26 14.84 -7.28 6.23
CA GLU A 26 16.00 -8.17 6.40
C GLU A 26 17.02 -7.99 5.30
N GLU A 27 16.57 -7.85 4.06
CA GLU A 27 17.45 -7.62 2.91
C GLU A 27 18.16 -6.25 3.00
N ILE A 28 17.45 -5.20 3.41
CA ILE A 28 18.07 -3.88 3.64
C ILE A 28 19.07 -3.96 4.80
N LEU A 29 18.78 -4.71 5.87
CA LEU A 29 19.73 -4.93 6.98
C LEU A 29 20.97 -5.71 6.53
N ARG A 30 20.80 -6.77 5.75
CA ARG A 30 21.90 -7.54 5.15
C ARG A 30 22.78 -6.64 4.30
N MET A 31 22.19 -5.88 3.39
CA MET A 31 22.91 -4.91 2.57
C MET A 31 23.67 -3.91 3.43
N LYS A 32 23.07 -3.39 4.50
CA LYS A 32 23.74 -2.46 5.44
C LYS A 32 24.96 -3.10 6.11
N ALA A 33 24.87 -4.36 6.52
CA ALA A 33 25.96 -5.07 7.18
C ALA A 33 27.11 -5.41 6.22
N GLU A 34 26.80 -5.74 4.97
CA GLU A 34 27.78 -6.07 3.92
C GLU A 34 28.37 -4.82 3.24
N CYS A 35 27.68 -3.68 3.36
CA CYS A 35 28.03 -2.45 2.68
C CYS A 35 29.28 -1.79 3.26
N LYS A 36 30.40 -1.91 2.54
CA LYS A 36 31.59 -1.05 2.73
C LYS A 36 31.45 0.29 1.99
N ASP A 37 30.65 0.32 0.92
CA ASP A 37 30.36 1.49 0.09
C ASP A 37 28.87 1.47 -0.32
N PRO A 38 28.04 2.47 0.10
CA PRO A 38 26.62 2.54 -0.24
C PRO A 38 26.35 2.67 -1.74
N ASP A 39 27.29 3.21 -2.51
CA ASP A 39 27.11 3.41 -3.95
C ASP A 39 27.22 2.11 -4.75
N PHE A 40 27.86 1.08 -4.18
CA PHE A 40 27.90 -0.27 -4.76
C PHE A 40 26.48 -0.83 -5.00
N TRP A 41 25.60 -0.69 -4.02
CA TRP A 41 24.25 -1.24 -4.07
C TRP A 41 23.31 -0.44 -4.96
N ASN A 42 23.54 0.87 -5.12
CA ASN A 42 22.61 1.78 -5.79
C ASN A 42 22.24 1.37 -7.22
N SER A 43 23.13 0.73 -7.96
CA SER A 43 22.82 0.23 -9.31
C SER A 43 22.01 -1.07 -9.31
N GLN A 44 22.27 -1.97 -8.36
CA GLN A 44 21.63 -3.28 -8.28
C GLN A 44 20.21 -3.17 -7.71
N VAL A 45 20.05 -2.44 -6.61
CA VAL A 45 18.76 -2.33 -5.91
C VAL A 45 17.71 -1.57 -6.72
N LYS A 46 18.14 -0.70 -7.64
CA LYS A 46 17.24 0.02 -8.56
C LYS A 46 16.61 -0.88 -9.61
N ARG A 47 17.32 -1.92 -10.05
CA ARG A 47 16.78 -2.92 -11.01
C ARG A 47 15.95 -4.00 -10.32
N GLY A 48 16.05 -4.06 -8.99
CA GLY A 48 15.49 -5.11 -8.18
C GLY A 48 16.44 -6.29 -8.04
N PHE A 49 16.35 -6.95 -6.90
CA PHE A 49 17.01 -8.21 -6.63
C PHE A 49 15.96 -9.24 -6.23
N HIS A 50 16.27 -10.50 -6.52
CA HIS A 50 15.42 -11.63 -6.20
C HIS A 50 15.90 -12.26 -4.90
N THR A 51 14.94 -12.66 -4.08
CA THR A 51 15.16 -13.42 -2.85
C THR A 51 14.09 -14.51 -2.78
N GLU A 52 14.46 -15.65 -2.22
CA GLU A 52 13.58 -16.81 -2.12
C GLU A 52 13.12 -16.95 -0.67
N THR A 53 11.82 -17.10 -0.45
CA THR A 53 11.26 -17.41 0.87
C THR A 53 11.61 -18.85 1.29
N ASP A 54 11.48 -19.17 2.57
CA ASP A 54 11.74 -20.52 3.10
C ASP A 54 10.91 -21.63 2.40
N ASP A 55 9.75 -21.28 1.83
CA ASP A 55 8.88 -22.19 1.09
C ASP A 55 9.10 -22.17 -0.45
N GLY A 56 10.17 -21.54 -0.93
CA GLY A 56 10.61 -21.60 -2.32
C GLY A 56 9.86 -20.66 -3.27
N ARG A 57 9.22 -19.60 -2.77
CA ARG A 57 8.59 -18.56 -3.59
C ARG A 57 9.61 -17.47 -3.91
N ASP A 58 9.58 -17.00 -5.15
CA ASP A 58 10.40 -15.88 -5.59
C ASP A 58 9.75 -14.56 -5.18
N MET A 59 10.51 -13.71 -4.50
CA MET A 59 10.16 -12.34 -4.20
C MET A 59 11.18 -11.39 -4.82
N ARG A 60 10.67 -10.35 -5.47
CA ARG A 60 11.47 -9.26 -6.03
C ARG A 60 11.39 -8.06 -5.09
N VAL A 61 12.54 -7.57 -4.66
CA VAL A 61 12.65 -6.34 -3.85
C VAL A 61 13.38 -5.29 -4.66
N ILE A 62 12.81 -4.09 -4.74
CA ILE A 62 13.33 -2.96 -5.52
C ILE A 62 13.39 -1.75 -4.60
N LEU A 63 14.51 -1.03 -4.62
CA LEU A 63 14.69 0.24 -3.90
C LEU A 63 14.87 1.35 -4.95
N PRO A 64 13.78 1.97 -5.45
CA PRO A 64 13.82 2.78 -6.67
C PRO A 64 14.70 4.03 -6.56
N ASN A 65 14.69 4.70 -5.40
CA ASN A 65 15.59 5.82 -5.13
C ASN A 65 16.95 5.40 -4.53
N GLY A 66 17.30 4.11 -4.59
CA GLY A 66 18.58 3.56 -4.12
C GLY A 66 18.58 3.16 -2.64
N PHE A 67 19.65 2.48 -2.22
CA PHE A 67 19.78 1.93 -0.88
C PHE A 67 19.83 3.04 0.19
N ARG A 68 20.52 4.15 -0.11
CA ARG A 68 20.68 5.27 0.81
C ARG A 68 19.34 5.90 1.24
N ALA A 69 18.39 5.98 0.31
CA ALA A 69 17.07 6.54 0.58
C ALA A 69 16.29 5.78 1.68
N VAL A 70 16.63 4.50 1.86
CA VAL A 70 15.96 3.59 2.80
C VAL A 70 16.82 3.29 4.03
N SER A 71 18.15 3.24 3.89
CA SER A 71 19.07 2.99 5.00
C SER A 71 18.95 4.02 6.11
N ASP A 72 18.65 5.27 5.77
CA ASP A 72 18.45 6.38 6.72
C ASP A 72 17.17 6.22 7.56
N LEU A 73 16.27 5.31 7.15
CA LEU A 73 15.05 4.97 7.88
C LEU A 73 15.24 3.77 8.82
N LEU A 74 16.37 3.06 8.70
CA LEU A 74 16.71 1.98 9.61
C LEU A 74 17.14 2.54 10.97
N PRO A 75 16.92 1.79 12.07
CA PRO A 75 17.55 2.10 13.34
C PRO A 75 19.06 2.30 13.18
N LYS A 76 19.63 3.26 13.90
CA LYS A 76 21.08 3.38 14.02
C LYS A 76 21.58 2.13 14.74
N THR A 77 22.27 1.27 14.01
CA THR A 77 22.73 -0.05 14.44
C THR A 77 23.86 0.00 15.47
N GLU A 78 24.45 1.19 15.72
CA GLU A 78 25.52 1.39 16.70
C GLU A 78 25.11 1.14 18.16
N SER A 79 23.83 0.86 18.44
CA SER A 79 23.32 0.60 19.79
C SER A 79 22.60 -0.74 19.94
N LEU A 80 22.28 -1.47 18.86
CA LEU A 80 21.42 -2.65 18.97
C LEU A 80 22.24 -3.90 19.30
N GLU A 81 22.39 -4.16 20.60
CA GLU A 81 22.82 -5.48 21.08
C GLU A 81 21.87 -6.56 20.51
N PRO A 82 22.33 -7.82 20.27
CA PRO A 82 21.47 -8.90 19.74
C PRO A 82 20.17 -9.12 20.54
N LYS A 83 20.16 -8.78 21.84
CA LYS A 83 18.97 -8.81 22.70
C LYS A 83 17.94 -7.74 22.34
N GLU A 84 18.36 -6.61 21.78
CA GLU A 84 17.49 -5.52 21.37
C GLU A 84 16.83 -5.77 20.01
N LEU A 85 17.46 -6.53 19.10
CA LEU A 85 16.79 -7.07 17.90
C LEU A 85 15.58 -7.93 18.30
N HIS A 86 15.74 -8.78 19.32
CA HIS A 86 14.66 -9.62 19.82
C HIS A 86 13.58 -8.82 20.58
N ASN A 87 13.91 -7.64 21.12
CA ASN A 87 12.93 -6.73 21.74
C ASN A 87 12.20 -5.85 20.72
N LEU A 88 12.81 -5.57 19.57
CA LEU A 88 12.19 -4.93 18.41
C LEU A 88 11.05 -5.80 17.84
N GLU A 89 11.24 -7.12 17.79
CA GLU A 89 10.19 -8.08 17.43
C GLU A 89 9.02 -8.07 18.42
N LYS A 90 9.28 -7.72 19.69
CA LYS A 90 8.27 -7.63 20.76
C LYS A 90 7.63 -6.25 20.88
N GLY A 91 7.97 -5.30 20.00
CA GLY A 91 7.36 -3.97 19.98
C GLY A 91 7.72 -3.09 21.19
N VAL A 92 8.79 -3.40 21.92
CA VAL A 92 9.23 -2.65 23.09
C VAL A 92 10.44 -1.78 22.72
N THR A 93 10.20 -0.64 22.06
CA THR A 93 11.22 0.42 22.00
C THR A 93 10.57 1.79 22.10
N ASP A 94 10.93 2.51 23.15
CA ASP A 94 10.49 3.87 23.44
C ASP A 94 11.30 4.87 22.59
N ASN A 95 10.60 5.76 21.89
CA ASN A 95 11.03 7.12 21.54
C ASN A 95 12.28 7.37 20.68
N LEU A 96 12.66 6.45 19.77
CA LEU A 96 13.50 6.84 18.61
C LEU A 96 12.59 7.43 17.53
N SER A 97 12.97 8.56 16.94
CA SER A 97 12.24 9.31 15.89
C SER A 97 12.09 8.52 14.59
N ARG A 98 11.38 7.39 14.63
CA ARG A 98 11.11 6.56 13.46
C ARG A 98 10.09 7.31 12.62
N LYS A 99 10.46 7.61 11.37
CA LYS A 99 9.59 8.32 10.45
C LYS A 99 8.47 7.39 10.03
N GLU A 100 7.24 7.88 10.10
CA GLU A 100 6.07 7.20 9.52
C GLU A 100 6.36 6.89 8.04
N ILE A 101 6.15 5.64 7.64
CA ILE A 101 6.23 5.21 6.24
C ILE A 101 4.81 4.93 5.77
N HIS A 102 4.45 5.42 4.60
CA HIS A 102 3.19 5.10 3.98
C HIS A 102 3.31 3.84 3.14
N PHE A 103 2.21 3.09 3.02
CA PHE A 103 2.17 1.89 2.21
C PHE A 103 0.91 1.79 1.34
N VAL A 104 1.07 1.08 0.23
CA VAL A 104 0.00 0.48 -0.56
C VAL A 104 0.32 -1.00 -0.77
N GLY A 105 -0.59 -1.88 -0.38
CA GLY A 105 -0.50 -3.32 -0.64
C GLY A 105 -1.55 -3.74 -1.65
N PHE A 106 -1.16 -4.37 -2.75
CA PHE A 106 -2.05 -5.01 -3.72
C PHE A 106 -2.07 -6.50 -3.45
N VAL A 107 -3.25 -7.11 -3.35
CA VAL A 107 -3.42 -8.55 -3.24
C VAL A 107 -4.40 -8.98 -4.31
N GLY A 108 -3.93 -9.71 -5.32
CA GLY A 108 -4.72 -10.13 -6.46
C GLY A 108 -4.89 -11.64 -6.50
N THR A 109 -6.14 -12.10 -6.62
CA THR A 109 -6.45 -13.49 -6.91
C THR A 109 -6.50 -13.69 -8.41
N LYS A 110 -5.64 -14.56 -8.94
CA LYS A 110 -5.53 -14.77 -10.39
C LYS A 110 -6.78 -15.49 -10.89
N LEU A 111 -7.19 -15.18 -12.12
CA LEU A 111 -8.14 -16.02 -12.84
C LEU A 111 -7.55 -17.42 -13.04
N ASP A 112 -8.42 -18.42 -13.18
CA ASP A 112 -7.98 -19.75 -13.58
C ASP A 112 -7.13 -19.67 -14.86
N ALA A 113 -6.09 -20.51 -14.93
CA ALA A 113 -5.14 -20.50 -16.05
C ALA A 113 -5.82 -20.78 -17.41
N SER A 114 -6.98 -21.44 -17.41
CA SER A 114 -7.80 -21.68 -18.60
C SER A 114 -8.54 -20.43 -19.10
N LEU A 115 -8.76 -19.45 -18.22
CA LEU A 115 -9.44 -18.18 -18.52
C LEU A 115 -8.44 -17.07 -18.86
N SER A 116 -7.19 -17.20 -18.41
CA SER A 116 -6.14 -16.20 -18.63
C SER A 116 -5.52 -16.32 -20.02
N ARG A 117 -5.52 -15.23 -20.79
CA ARG A 117 -4.85 -15.19 -22.10
C ARG A 117 -3.34 -14.96 -21.94
N LYS A 118 -2.51 -15.81 -22.56
CA LYS A 118 -1.05 -15.78 -22.40
C LYS A 118 -0.40 -14.48 -22.88
N ASP A 119 -0.93 -13.88 -23.94
CA ASP A 119 -0.52 -12.57 -24.46
C ASP A 119 -0.71 -11.46 -23.43
N VAL A 120 -1.86 -11.45 -22.74
CA VAL A 120 -2.16 -10.48 -21.68
C VAL A 120 -1.23 -10.66 -20.49
N VAL A 121 -0.97 -11.91 -20.07
CA VAL A 121 -0.03 -12.20 -18.97
C VAL A 121 1.38 -11.72 -19.32
N ASN A 122 1.84 -11.98 -20.53
CA ASN A 122 3.14 -11.49 -21.01
C ASN A 122 3.20 -9.97 -21.09
N GLU A 123 2.11 -9.33 -21.54
CA GLU A 123 2.00 -7.87 -21.56
C GLU A 123 2.05 -7.27 -20.15
N MET A 124 1.38 -7.90 -19.18
CA MET A 124 1.45 -7.50 -17.77
C MET A 124 2.88 -7.60 -17.22
N ILE A 125 3.60 -8.69 -17.51
CA ILE A 125 5.01 -8.86 -17.11
C ILE A 125 5.90 -7.79 -17.76
N GLY A 126 5.68 -7.49 -19.04
CA GLY A 126 6.39 -6.42 -19.74
C GLY A 126 6.13 -5.06 -19.11
N LEU A 127 4.88 -4.78 -18.75
CA LEU A 127 4.45 -3.53 -18.14
C LEU A 127 4.99 -3.36 -16.71
N ASP A 128 5.09 -4.44 -15.91
CA ASP A 128 5.71 -4.39 -14.58
C ASP A 128 7.15 -3.84 -14.65
N ASN A 129 7.95 -4.27 -15.61
CA ASN A 129 9.32 -3.74 -15.78
C ASN A 129 9.35 -2.25 -16.16
N VAL A 130 8.36 -1.78 -16.94
CA VAL A 130 8.22 -0.35 -17.26
C VAL A 130 7.83 0.42 -16.01
N LEU A 131 6.83 -0.06 -15.27
CA LEU A 131 6.39 0.56 -14.02
C LEU A 131 7.54 0.67 -13.02
N VAL A 132 8.32 -0.39 -12.84
CA VAL A 132 9.51 -0.38 -11.98
C VAL A 132 10.49 0.73 -12.36
N THR A 133 10.66 1.00 -13.65
CA THR A 133 11.52 2.08 -14.14
C THR A 133 10.93 3.44 -13.78
N GLU A 134 9.61 3.63 -13.96
CA GLU A 134 8.91 4.87 -13.58
C GLU A 134 8.95 5.11 -12.06
N LEU A 135 8.86 4.06 -11.24
CA LEU A 135 8.97 4.18 -9.78
C LEU A 135 10.30 4.79 -9.35
N ALA A 136 11.38 4.60 -10.12
CA ALA A 136 12.69 5.17 -9.83
C ALA A 136 12.76 6.69 -10.08
N GLU A 137 11.83 7.23 -10.87
CA GLU A 137 11.73 8.66 -11.18
C GLU A 137 10.91 9.44 -10.14
N ILE A 138 10.12 8.75 -9.33
CA ILE A 138 9.31 9.37 -8.28
C ILE A 138 10.16 9.52 -7.01
N ASP A 139 10.45 10.77 -6.61
CA ASP A 139 11.15 11.04 -5.35
C ASP A 139 10.29 10.63 -4.14
N GLY A 140 10.92 10.00 -3.15
CA GLY A 140 10.25 9.49 -1.95
C GLY A 140 9.71 8.07 -2.06
N MET A 141 9.92 7.37 -3.17
CA MET A 141 9.68 5.93 -3.30
C MET A 141 10.77 5.15 -2.56
N LEU A 142 10.38 4.39 -1.54
CA LEU A 142 11.31 3.68 -0.66
C LEU A 142 11.53 2.25 -1.14
N ALA A 143 10.45 1.49 -1.32
CA ALA A 143 10.55 0.12 -1.77
C ALA A 143 9.34 -0.30 -2.61
N TYR A 144 9.57 -1.18 -3.56
CA TYR A 144 8.55 -1.98 -4.24
C TYR A 144 8.93 -3.45 -4.06
N VAL A 145 8.04 -4.19 -3.40
CA VAL A 145 8.21 -5.62 -3.16
C VAL A 145 7.10 -6.33 -3.90
N SER A 146 7.41 -7.35 -4.68
CA SER A 146 6.40 -8.15 -5.38
C SER A 146 6.73 -9.63 -5.33
N GLY A 147 5.70 -10.47 -5.38
CA GLY A 147 5.89 -11.91 -5.30
C GLY A 147 4.58 -12.68 -5.35
N GLU A 148 4.71 -13.99 -5.53
CA GLU A 148 3.57 -14.89 -5.50
C GLU A 148 3.20 -15.24 -4.05
N ARG A 149 1.90 -15.44 -3.78
CA ARG A 149 1.43 -15.96 -2.48
C ARG A 149 1.65 -17.46 -2.36
N VAL A 150 1.56 -18.15 -3.49
CA VAL A 150 1.82 -19.57 -3.68
C VAL A 150 2.47 -19.69 -5.06
N LYS A 151 3.44 -20.58 -5.24
CA LYS A 151 4.14 -20.76 -6.52
C LYS A 151 3.16 -21.01 -7.68
N GLY A 152 3.19 -20.15 -8.70
CA GLY A 152 2.29 -20.13 -9.84
C GLY A 152 0.87 -19.61 -9.55
N GLY A 153 0.58 -19.20 -8.31
CA GLY A 153 -0.74 -18.79 -7.83
C GLY A 153 -0.92 -17.26 -7.78
N ASP A 154 -1.71 -16.83 -6.80
CA ASP A 154 -2.05 -15.42 -6.54
C ASP A 154 -0.82 -14.51 -6.42
N TYR A 155 -1.02 -13.23 -6.71
CA TYR A 155 0.07 -12.25 -6.76
C TYR A 155 -0.15 -11.12 -5.77
N THR A 156 0.92 -10.70 -5.11
CA THR A 156 0.89 -9.61 -4.13
C THR A 156 2.02 -8.63 -4.42
N ASN A 157 1.78 -7.35 -4.14
CA ASN A 157 2.85 -6.37 -4.05
C ASN A 157 2.66 -5.46 -2.83
N LEU A 158 3.77 -4.90 -2.37
CA LEU A 158 3.85 -3.93 -1.30
C LEU A 158 4.72 -2.76 -1.77
N VAL A 159 4.12 -1.58 -1.83
CA VAL A 159 4.77 -0.32 -2.17
C VAL A 159 4.92 0.50 -0.91
N LEU A 160 6.15 0.93 -0.62
CA LEU A 160 6.50 1.77 0.53
C LEU A 160 7.02 3.12 0.05
N PHE A 161 6.53 4.19 0.66
CA PHE A 161 6.88 5.55 0.28
C PHE A 161 6.87 6.50 1.47
N ARG A 162 7.59 7.62 1.34
CA ARG A 162 7.84 8.57 2.43
C ARG A 162 6.59 9.31 2.88
N ASP A 163 5.73 9.70 1.95
CA ASP A 163 4.52 10.47 2.23
C ASP A 163 3.43 10.26 1.17
N ARG A 164 2.19 10.66 1.49
CA ARG A 164 1.02 10.47 0.62
C ARG A 164 1.15 11.11 -0.77
N GLY A 165 1.93 12.19 -0.92
CA GLY A 165 2.11 12.88 -2.20
C GLY A 165 2.81 12.01 -3.24
N VAL A 166 3.72 11.14 -2.80
CA VAL A 166 4.42 10.16 -3.67
C VAL A 166 3.44 9.25 -4.40
N ALA A 167 2.41 8.77 -3.70
CA ALA A 167 1.40 7.93 -4.31
C ALA A 167 0.58 8.68 -5.36
N GLU A 168 0.34 9.99 -5.20
CA GLU A 168 -0.39 10.81 -6.18
C GLU A 168 0.38 10.97 -7.50
N GLU A 169 1.71 10.98 -7.47
CA GLU A 169 2.54 11.00 -8.68
C GLU A 169 2.43 9.68 -9.46
N LEU A 170 2.43 8.54 -8.78
CA LEU A 170 2.26 7.23 -9.43
C LEU A 170 0.93 7.14 -10.20
N LEU A 171 -0.12 7.78 -9.71
CA LEU A 171 -1.44 7.79 -10.38
C LEU A 171 -1.47 8.57 -11.67
N LYS A 172 -0.48 9.45 -11.91
CA LYS A 172 -0.36 10.18 -13.16
C LYS A 172 0.28 9.34 -14.27
N SER A 173 0.89 8.20 -13.93
CA SER A 173 1.46 7.29 -14.94
C SER A 173 0.37 6.68 -15.81
N SER A 174 0.48 6.88 -17.12
CA SER A 174 -0.36 6.21 -18.11
C SER A 174 -0.16 4.69 -18.11
N ASN A 175 1.05 4.23 -17.79
CA ASN A 175 1.35 2.80 -17.69
C ASN A 175 0.71 2.19 -16.45
N HIS A 176 0.69 2.91 -15.33
CA HIS A 176 -0.05 2.47 -14.14
C HIS A 176 -1.56 2.39 -14.44
N GLY A 177 -2.11 3.43 -15.09
CA GLY A 177 -3.49 3.42 -15.57
C GLY A 177 -3.78 2.23 -16.49
N LYS A 178 -2.88 1.93 -17.45
CA LYS A 178 -3.03 0.76 -18.33
C LYS A 178 -3.01 -0.56 -17.54
N ALA A 179 -2.08 -0.73 -16.60
CA ALA A 179 -1.95 -1.93 -15.79
C ALA A 179 -3.24 -2.20 -15.00
N VAL A 180 -3.77 -1.18 -14.33
CA VAL A 180 -4.95 -1.32 -13.49
C VAL A 180 -6.25 -1.41 -14.30
N ASN A 181 -6.36 -0.64 -15.38
CA ASN A 181 -7.64 -0.42 -16.04
C ASN A 181 -7.89 -1.39 -17.20
N ALA A 182 -6.83 -1.81 -17.88
CA ALA A 182 -6.91 -2.67 -19.05
C ALA A 182 -6.46 -4.11 -18.75
N LEU A 183 -5.32 -4.28 -18.07
CA LEU A 183 -4.72 -5.61 -17.90
C LEU A 183 -5.22 -6.34 -16.65
N ALA A 184 -5.35 -5.65 -15.50
CA ALA A 184 -5.76 -6.31 -14.26
C ALA A 184 -7.11 -7.05 -14.35
N PRO A 185 -8.16 -6.51 -15.01
CA PRO A 185 -9.43 -7.21 -15.18
C PRO A 185 -9.34 -8.51 -16.00
N GLU A 186 -8.32 -8.64 -16.84
CA GLU A 186 -8.10 -9.79 -17.71
C GLU A 186 -7.19 -10.86 -17.05
N VAL A 187 -6.60 -10.54 -15.89
CA VAL A 187 -5.64 -11.41 -15.18
C VAL A 187 -6.16 -11.84 -13.81
N PHE A 188 -6.96 -11.01 -13.14
CA PHE A 188 -7.42 -11.25 -11.77
C PHE A 188 -8.94 -11.42 -11.70
N SER A 189 -9.41 -12.31 -10.84
CA SER A 189 -10.84 -12.39 -10.49
C SER A 189 -11.23 -11.24 -9.57
N ASP A 190 -10.34 -10.92 -8.64
CA ASP A 190 -10.52 -9.88 -7.65
C ASP A 190 -9.17 -9.35 -7.15
N VAL A 191 -9.21 -8.11 -6.68
CA VAL A 191 -8.06 -7.39 -6.16
C VAL A 191 -8.47 -6.64 -4.90
N HIS A 192 -7.65 -6.75 -3.87
CA HIS A 192 -7.71 -5.94 -2.67
C HIS A 192 -6.54 -4.96 -2.64
N ILE A 193 -6.84 -3.68 -2.45
CA ILE A 193 -5.82 -2.61 -2.36
C ILE A 193 -5.90 -2.02 -0.97
N HIS A 194 -4.92 -2.31 -0.13
CA HIS A 194 -4.79 -1.82 1.23
C HIS A 194 -3.89 -0.57 1.23
N SER A 195 -4.28 0.48 1.94
CA SER A 195 -3.45 1.67 2.08
C SER A 195 -3.45 2.17 3.51
N GLY A 196 -2.28 2.55 4.01
CA GLY A 196 -2.14 2.99 5.38
C GLY A 196 -0.73 3.46 5.70
N VAL A 197 -0.34 3.29 6.96
CA VAL A 197 0.98 3.69 7.44
C VAL A 197 1.60 2.66 8.38
N LEU A 198 2.93 2.64 8.38
CA LEU A 198 3.80 1.98 9.33
C LEU A 198 4.34 3.06 10.28
N GLN A 199 3.80 3.12 11.49
CA GLN A 199 4.03 4.25 12.42
C GLN A 199 5.48 4.31 12.91
N ASP A 200 6.13 3.16 13.02
CA ASP A 200 7.52 3.00 13.43
C ASP A 200 8.41 2.64 12.23
N GLY A 201 8.02 3.07 11.02
CA GLY A 201 8.70 2.73 9.77
C GLY A 201 8.77 1.22 9.53
N LEU A 202 9.86 0.72 8.94
CA LEU A 202 10.03 -0.70 8.62
C LEU A 202 10.01 -1.62 9.86
N THR A 203 10.31 -1.08 11.03
CA THR A 203 10.29 -1.81 12.30
C THR A 203 8.89 -1.95 12.90
N SER A 204 7.85 -1.35 12.30
CA SER A 204 6.49 -1.44 12.81
C SER A 204 6.04 -2.90 12.89
N SER A 205 5.49 -3.30 14.04
CA SER A 205 4.95 -4.66 14.24
C SER A 205 3.61 -4.88 13.53
N PHE A 206 2.88 -3.79 13.22
CA PHE A 206 1.58 -3.82 12.57
C PHE A 206 1.43 -2.72 11.50
N PHE A 207 0.50 -2.96 10.59
CA PHE A 207 0.04 -1.98 9.60
C PHE A 207 -1.13 -1.17 10.17
N VAL A 208 -1.04 0.16 10.15
CA VAL A 208 -2.17 1.03 10.47
C VAL A 208 -2.93 1.35 9.20
N LEU A 209 -3.92 0.51 8.93
CA LEU A 209 -4.78 0.60 7.76
C LEU A 209 -5.66 1.84 7.80
N ARG A 210 -5.73 2.58 6.68
CA ARG A 210 -6.59 3.76 6.50
C ARG A 210 -7.73 3.48 5.52
N ARG A 211 -7.44 2.73 4.45
CA ARG A 211 -8.38 2.46 3.36
C ARG A 211 -8.15 1.07 2.78
N THR A 212 -9.22 0.42 2.36
CA THR A 212 -9.18 -0.74 1.47
C THR A 212 -10.14 -0.56 0.32
N ILE A 213 -9.68 -0.84 -0.90
CA ILE A 213 -10.51 -0.93 -2.09
C ILE A 213 -10.62 -2.40 -2.46
N PHE A 214 -11.85 -2.87 -2.69
CA PHE A 214 -12.11 -4.19 -3.23
C PHE A 214 -12.59 -4.03 -4.65
N LEU A 215 -11.92 -4.71 -5.56
CA LEU A 215 -12.28 -4.79 -6.97
C LEU A 215 -12.65 -6.25 -7.25
N CYS A 216 -13.82 -6.47 -7.84
CA CYS A 216 -14.26 -7.78 -8.28
C CYS A 216 -14.49 -7.71 -9.79
N PHE A 217 -13.60 -8.32 -10.56
CA PHE A 217 -13.63 -8.22 -12.03
C PHE A 217 -14.56 -9.26 -12.68
N THR A 218 -14.98 -10.27 -11.92
CA THR A 218 -15.97 -11.27 -12.37
C THR A 218 -17.41 -10.75 -12.41
N VAL A 219 -17.66 -9.55 -11.89
CA VAL A 219 -18.96 -8.87 -12.00
C VAL A 219 -18.92 -7.75 -13.06
N PRO A 220 -20.05 -7.44 -13.72
CA PRO A 220 -20.10 -6.44 -14.77
C PRO A 220 -19.59 -5.05 -14.34
N PRO A 221 -18.98 -4.26 -15.24
CA PRO A 221 -18.48 -2.90 -14.98
C PRO A 221 -19.43 -1.97 -14.23
N GLU A 222 -20.72 -2.07 -14.54
CA GLU A 222 -21.83 -1.27 -14.03
C GLU A 222 -22.34 -1.75 -12.67
N ASP A 223 -21.94 -2.94 -12.20
CA ASP A 223 -22.41 -3.47 -10.93
C ASP A 223 -21.72 -2.72 -9.77
N PRO A 224 -22.46 -2.12 -8.82
CA PRO A 224 -21.87 -1.42 -7.67
C PRO A 224 -21.02 -2.35 -6.78
N ARG A 225 -21.21 -3.68 -6.86
CA ARG A 225 -20.37 -4.67 -6.17
C ARG A 225 -18.99 -4.83 -6.80
N ARG A 226 -18.80 -4.39 -8.05
CA ARG A 226 -17.51 -4.39 -8.73
C ARG A 226 -16.47 -3.62 -7.94
N ARG A 227 -16.89 -2.54 -7.30
CA ARG A 227 -16.01 -1.70 -6.50
C ARG A 227 -16.64 -1.36 -5.16
N ARG A 228 -15.96 -1.74 -4.10
CA ARG A 228 -16.29 -1.33 -2.73
C ARG A 228 -15.11 -0.61 -2.11
N VAL A 229 -15.38 0.45 -1.36
CA VAL A 229 -14.35 1.16 -0.58
C VAL A 229 -14.71 1.04 0.89
N GLN A 230 -13.77 0.53 1.68
CA GLN A 230 -13.85 0.49 3.15
C GLN A 230 -12.85 1.50 3.71
N MET A 231 -13.37 2.43 4.52
CA MET A 231 -12.54 3.33 5.32
C MET A 231 -12.34 2.73 6.70
N TRP A 232 -11.12 2.81 7.20
CA TRP A 232 -10.75 2.26 8.50
C TRP A 232 -10.51 3.40 9.47
N ARG A 233 -11.10 3.30 10.66
CA ARG A 233 -10.72 4.16 11.77
C ARG A 233 -9.46 3.56 12.38
N ALA A 234 -8.39 4.35 12.46
CA ALA A 234 -7.15 3.91 13.08
C ALA A 234 -7.40 3.55 14.55
N CYS A 235 -7.44 2.26 14.87
CA CYS A 235 -7.40 1.80 16.25
C CYS A 235 -5.94 1.66 16.67
N ARG A 236 -5.39 2.71 17.29
CA ARG A 236 -4.16 2.57 18.08
C ARG A 236 -4.51 1.87 19.38
N LYS A 237 -4.01 0.64 19.53
CA LYS A 237 -3.50 -0.04 20.75
C LYS A 237 -4.01 -1.49 20.93
N GLU A 238 -3.02 -2.37 21.08
CA GLU A 238 -3.03 -3.65 21.82
C GLU A 238 -3.88 -4.83 21.33
N SER A 239 -4.65 -4.72 20.26
CA SER A 239 -5.29 -5.91 19.67
C SER A 239 -4.62 -6.28 18.36
N ASP A 240 -4.10 -7.51 18.26
CA ASP A 240 -3.77 -8.25 17.03
C ASP A 240 -4.96 -8.41 16.06
N VAL A 241 -6.04 -7.68 16.29
CA VAL A 241 -7.31 -7.75 15.61
C VAL A 241 -7.64 -6.35 15.10
N VAL A 242 -7.71 -6.25 13.77
CA VAL A 242 -8.32 -5.14 13.05
C VAL A 242 -9.76 -4.98 13.56
N LYS A 243 -10.06 -3.93 14.34
CA LYS A 243 -11.44 -3.62 14.72
C LYS A 243 -12.16 -2.94 13.55
N VAL A 244 -12.94 -3.70 12.81
CA VAL A 244 -13.96 -3.17 11.90
C VAL A 244 -15.03 -2.50 12.75
N LEU A 245 -15.12 -1.17 12.74
CA LEU A 245 -16.30 -0.49 13.25
C LEU A 245 -17.29 -0.26 12.10
N PRO A 246 -18.56 -0.66 12.24
CA PRO A 246 -19.57 -0.36 11.23
C PRO A 246 -19.71 1.16 11.07
N ARG A 247 -19.93 1.60 9.83
CA ARG A 247 -20.33 2.99 9.54
C ARG A 247 -21.60 3.30 10.35
N PRO A 248 -21.72 4.45 11.03
CA PRO A 248 -23.05 4.91 11.42
C PRO A 248 -23.88 5.11 10.14
N PRO A 249 -25.19 4.80 10.15
CA PRO A 249 -26.06 5.07 9.01
C PRO A 249 -25.98 6.56 8.68
N LEU A 250 -25.85 6.88 7.39
CA LEU A 250 -25.99 8.24 6.93
C LEU A 250 -27.42 8.71 7.26
N PRO A 251 -27.62 9.95 7.73
CA PRO A 251 -28.96 10.48 7.89
C PRO A 251 -29.66 10.52 6.51
N ASP A 252 -30.95 10.15 6.49
CA ASP A 252 -31.79 10.03 5.29
C ASP A 252 -31.84 11.31 4.44
N SER A 253 -31.38 12.44 4.97
CA SER A 253 -31.32 13.73 4.29
C SER A 253 -30.28 13.85 3.17
N LEU A 254 -29.43 12.83 2.94
CA LEU A 254 -28.45 12.80 1.83
C LEU A 254 -28.88 11.93 0.63
N LEU A 255 -30.08 11.35 0.63
CA LEU A 255 -30.57 10.47 -0.44
C LEU A 255 -31.43 11.17 -1.51
N LEU A 256 -31.64 12.48 -1.41
CA LEU A 256 -32.42 13.23 -2.40
C LEU A 256 -31.52 14.14 -3.22
N GLY A 257 -31.12 13.67 -4.40
CA GLY A 257 -30.65 14.57 -5.45
C GLY A 257 -29.66 13.97 -6.43
N LEU A 258 -30.04 12.95 -7.20
CA LEU A 258 -29.47 12.71 -8.54
C LEU A 258 -30.53 12.06 -9.44
N GLY A 259 -31.31 12.92 -10.09
CA GLY A 259 -32.05 12.56 -11.30
C GLY A 259 -31.27 13.03 -12.53
N SER A 260 -31.36 12.23 -13.59
CA SER A 260 -31.06 12.53 -15.00
C SER A 260 -29.63 12.25 -15.53
N GLN A 261 -29.57 11.17 -16.33
CA GLN A 261 -28.99 11.04 -17.67
C GLN A 261 -27.59 11.60 -17.93
N ASP A 262 -26.58 10.80 -17.61
CA ASP A 262 -25.55 10.30 -18.54
C ASP A 262 -24.59 9.44 -17.70
N GLY A 263 -24.56 8.14 -17.97
CA GLY A 263 -23.87 7.18 -17.10
C GLY A 263 -22.35 7.35 -17.15
N PRO A 264 -21.65 7.55 -16.01
CA PRO A 264 -20.21 7.64 -16.04
C PRO A 264 -19.61 6.23 -15.96
N LEU A 265 -18.80 5.87 -16.96
CA LEU A 265 -17.68 4.96 -16.75
C LEU A 265 -16.86 5.52 -15.57
N VAL A 266 -16.89 4.85 -14.43
CA VAL A 266 -16.00 5.16 -13.31
C VAL A 266 -14.59 4.80 -13.74
N LYS A 267 -13.79 5.81 -14.13
CA LYS A 267 -12.37 5.63 -14.44
C LYS A 267 -11.66 5.10 -13.20
N LEU A 268 -10.98 3.97 -13.32
CA LEU A 268 -10.24 3.34 -12.23
C LEU A 268 -9.09 4.22 -11.68
N ASP A 269 -8.70 5.29 -12.37
CA ASP A 269 -7.77 6.30 -11.82
C ASP A 269 -8.41 7.05 -10.62
N GLN A 270 -9.74 7.15 -10.56
CA GLN A 270 -10.49 7.60 -9.37
C GLN A 270 -10.53 6.53 -8.25
N CYS A 271 -10.02 5.32 -8.50
CA CYS A 271 -9.90 4.32 -7.44
C CYS A 271 -8.83 4.73 -6.45
N PHE A 272 -7.77 5.39 -6.87
CA PHE A 272 -6.67 5.77 -5.99
C PHE A 272 -6.73 7.23 -5.51
N THR A 273 -7.72 8.00 -5.96
CA THR A 273 -7.96 9.32 -5.38
C THR A 273 -8.31 9.21 -3.91
N PHE A 274 -7.68 10.09 -3.18
CA PHE A 274 -7.49 10.09 -1.75
C PHE A 274 -8.51 11.10 -1.19
N ASP A 275 -9.74 10.68 -0.91
CA ASP A 275 -10.80 11.60 -0.45
C ASP A 275 -10.32 12.42 0.76
N VAL A 276 -10.16 13.73 0.54
CA VAL A 276 -9.92 14.71 1.59
C VAL A 276 -11.28 15.04 2.19
N VAL A 277 -11.67 14.32 3.24
CA VAL A 277 -12.75 14.81 4.12
C VAL A 277 -12.16 15.97 4.91
N ARG A 278 -12.43 17.19 4.42
CA ARG A 278 -12.20 18.45 5.14
C ARG A 278 -13.13 18.46 6.35
N LEU A 279 -12.63 18.04 7.52
CA LEU A 279 -13.28 18.38 8.78
C LEU A 279 -13.00 19.86 9.04
N GLY A 280 -14.00 20.69 8.75
CA GLY A 280 -13.93 22.13 8.99
C GLY A 280 -13.68 22.41 10.48
N SER A 281 -12.55 23.07 10.77
CA SER A 281 -12.38 23.74 12.06
C SER A 281 -13.27 24.97 12.07
N GLN A 282 -14.32 24.94 12.89
CA GLN A 282 -15.05 26.13 13.24
C GLN A 282 -14.12 27.11 13.95
N HIS A 283 -13.94 28.28 13.35
CA HIS A 283 -13.30 29.43 13.99
C HIS A 283 -14.18 29.94 15.12
N HIS A 284 -13.65 29.93 16.35
CA HIS A 284 -14.10 30.87 17.37
C HIS A 284 -13.44 32.23 17.10
N HIS A 285 -14.24 33.18 16.65
CA HIS A 285 -13.93 34.60 16.70
C HIS A 285 -13.92 35.07 18.16
N HIS A 286 -12.79 35.62 18.63
CA HIS A 286 -12.82 36.68 19.63
C HIS A 286 -12.36 37.98 18.97
N LEU A 287 -13.30 38.92 18.87
CA LEU A 287 -13.08 40.31 18.49
C LEU A 287 -12.23 41.02 19.55
N HIS A 288 -11.19 41.71 19.12
CA HIS A 288 -10.71 42.93 19.77
C HIS A 288 -10.99 44.11 18.84
N THR A 289 -11.97 44.92 19.24
CA THR A 289 -12.28 46.21 18.61
C THR A 289 -11.38 47.27 19.25
N VAL A 290 -10.46 47.84 18.47
CA VAL A 290 -9.81 49.12 18.81
C VAL A 290 -10.54 50.21 18.03
N VAL A 291 -11.26 51.06 18.76
CA VAL A 291 -11.85 52.29 18.24
C VAL A 291 -10.82 53.40 18.38
N HIS A 292 -10.40 53.96 17.24
CA HIS A 292 -9.80 55.29 17.18
C HIS A 292 -10.51 56.10 16.11
N ARG A 293 -11.21 57.15 16.54
CA ARG A 293 -11.31 58.44 15.84
C ARG A 293 -11.40 59.54 16.89
N GLY A 294 -10.78 60.68 16.58
CA GLY A 294 -10.81 61.89 17.40
C GLY A 294 -12.15 62.60 17.36
#